data_AF-A0A379S1W3-F1
#
_entry.id   AF-A0A379S1W3-F1
#
_cell.length_a   1.000
_cell.length_b   1.000
_cell.length_c   1.000
_cell.angle_alpha   90.00
_cell.angle_beta   90.00
_cell.angle_gamma   90.00
#
_symmetry.space_group_name_H-M   'P 1'
#
loop_
_entity.id
_entity.type
_entity.pdbx_description
1 polymer ?
#
loop_
_entity_poly.entity_id
_entity_poly.type
_entity_poly.pdbx_seq_one_letter_code
_entity_poly.pdbx_strand_id
1 'polypeptide(L)'
;MSADGIVPGRTPVRYQGVEVGTVEDVSLSKDLRKIEVRVSIKSDMEDALREETQFWLVTPKASLAGVSGLDALVGGNYIGMMPGKGKPRDHFVALDTQPKYRLSNGDLMIHLHAPDLGSLNSGSLVYFRKIPVGRVYDYSINPNKQGVTIDVLIERRFTDLVKKGSRFWNVSGVDADLSLSGAKVKLESLAALVNGAIAFDSPDNSKPAAQDDTFGLYKDLAHSQRGVIVKLELPSGDGLKAESTPLMYQGLEVGELSKLTLNPGGKVTGEDDRRSQRCSADAGKYAY
;
A
#
# COMPACT_ATOMS: atom_id res chain seq x y z
N MET A 1 4.85 -26.56 -0.75
CA MET A 1 3.42 -26.21 -0.71
C MET A 1 2.66 -27.29 0.07
N SER A 2 1.76 -26.89 0.98
CA SER A 2 0.89 -27.81 1.73
C SER A 2 -0.42 -28.03 0.98
N ALA A 3 -1.09 -29.17 1.17
CA ALA A 3 -2.44 -29.44 0.63
C ALA A 3 -3.56 -29.05 1.61
N ASP A 4 -3.22 -28.31 2.68
CA ASP A 4 -4.17 -27.93 3.70
C ASP A 4 -5.39 -27.22 3.11
N GLY A 5 -6.57 -27.80 3.35
CA GLY A 5 -7.86 -27.30 2.89
C GLY A 5 -8.17 -27.52 1.40
N ILE A 6 -7.38 -28.32 0.68
CA ILE A 6 -7.76 -28.86 -0.64
C ILE A 6 -8.54 -30.16 -0.44
N VAL A 7 -9.78 -30.21 -0.93
CA VAL A 7 -10.69 -31.33 -0.73
C VAL A 7 -11.21 -31.86 -2.08
N PRO A 8 -10.97 -33.15 -2.41
CA PRO A 8 -11.54 -33.81 -3.58
C PRO A 8 -13.06 -33.61 -3.70
N GLY A 9 -13.53 -33.33 -4.90
CA GLY A 9 -14.94 -33.09 -5.25
C GLY A 9 -15.53 -31.77 -4.72
N ARG A 10 -14.76 -30.96 -3.98
CA ARG A 10 -15.25 -29.71 -3.37
C ARG A 10 -14.43 -28.48 -3.72
N THR A 11 -13.11 -28.60 -3.81
CA THR A 11 -12.24 -27.45 -4.10
C THR A 11 -12.34 -27.09 -5.58
N PRO A 12 -12.85 -25.90 -5.94
CA PRO A 12 -12.97 -25.49 -7.33
C PRO A 12 -11.65 -24.91 -7.85
N VAL A 13 -11.46 -24.98 -9.16
CA VAL A 13 -10.48 -24.20 -9.89
C VAL A 13 -11.19 -23.02 -10.54
N ARG A 14 -10.69 -21.82 -10.31
CA ARG A 14 -11.33 -20.57 -10.76
C ARG A 14 -10.40 -19.73 -11.62
N TYR A 15 -10.95 -19.21 -12.70
CA TYR A 15 -10.35 -18.16 -13.52
C TYR A 15 -11.24 -16.93 -13.48
N GLN A 16 -10.70 -15.78 -13.06
CA GLN A 16 -11.45 -14.52 -12.94
C GLN A 16 -12.75 -14.63 -12.12
N GLY A 17 -12.76 -15.50 -11.10
CA GLY A 17 -13.92 -15.75 -10.24
C GLY A 17 -14.93 -16.76 -10.79
N VAL A 18 -14.79 -17.20 -12.05
CA VAL A 18 -15.62 -18.23 -12.68
C VAL A 18 -15.03 -19.61 -12.42
N GLU A 19 -15.87 -20.56 -12.03
CA GLU A 19 -15.47 -21.97 -11.86
C GLU A 19 -15.23 -22.63 -13.22
N VAL A 20 -14.00 -23.10 -13.42
CA VAL A 20 -13.50 -23.71 -14.66
C VAL A 20 -13.08 -25.17 -14.47
N GLY A 21 -13.11 -25.67 -13.24
CA GLY A 21 -12.77 -27.05 -12.93
C GLY A 21 -12.92 -27.39 -11.45
N THR A 22 -12.63 -28.63 -11.10
CA THR A 22 -12.79 -29.17 -9.74
C THR A 22 -11.68 -30.16 -9.43
N VAL A 23 -11.16 -30.13 -8.20
CA VAL A 23 -10.19 -31.12 -7.72
C VAL A 23 -10.85 -32.51 -7.65
N GLU A 24 -10.21 -33.50 -8.25
CA GLU A 24 -10.69 -34.89 -8.26
C GLU A 24 -9.98 -35.76 -7.23
N ASP A 25 -8.68 -35.54 -7.02
CA ASP A 25 -7.85 -36.38 -6.16
C ASP A 25 -6.66 -35.60 -5.58
N VAL A 26 -6.20 -36.02 -4.41
CA VAL A 26 -5.01 -35.48 -3.74
C VAL A 26 -4.19 -36.64 -3.22
N SER A 27 -2.95 -36.77 -3.69
CA SER A 27 -2.05 -37.85 -3.33
C SER A 27 -0.64 -37.34 -3.05
N LEU A 28 0.16 -38.14 -2.34
CA LEU A 28 1.59 -37.89 -2.16
C LEU A 28 2.37 -38.59 -3.27
N SER A 29 3.42 -37.94 -3.76
CA SER A 29 4.39 -38.57 -4.65
C SER A 29 5.03 -39.78 -3.97
N LYS A 30 5.58 -40.71 -4.76
CA LYS A 30 6.20 -41.94 -4.23
C LYS A 30 7.32 -41.70 -3.22
N ASP A 31 8.04 -40.58 -3.34
CA ASP A 31 9.11 -40.16 -2.43
C ASP A 31 8.61 -39.35 -1.23
N LEU A 32 7.30 -39.12 -1.12
CA LEU A 32 6.61 -38.33 -0.10
C LEU A 32 7.05 -36.85 -0.04
N ARG A 33 7.71 -36.34 -1.09
CA ARG A 33 8.24 -34.97 -1.12
C ARG A 33 7.30 -33.96 -1.78
N LYS A 34 6.34 -34.43 -2.56
CA LYS A 34 5.42 -33.60 -3.33
C LYS A 34 3.98 -34.07 -3.13
N ILE A 35 3.06 -33.14 -3.30
CA ILE A 35 1.63 -33.42 -3.32
C ILE A 35 1.20 -33.30 -4.78
N GLU A 36 0.59 -34.36 -5.29
CA GLU A 36 0.00 -34.42 -6.62
C GLU A 36 -1.50 -34.22 -6.48
N VAL A 37 -2.00 -33.15 -7.13
CA VAL A 37 -3.43 -32.82 -7.14
C VAL A 37 -3.94 -33.05 -8.56
N ARG A 38 -4.92 -33.95 -8.72
CA ARG A 38 -5.60 -34.17 -10.00
C ARG A 38 -6.81 -33.25 -10.06
N VAL A 39 -6.99 -32.59 -11.19
CA VAL A 39 -8.07 -31.62 -11.41
C VAL A 39 -8.78 -31.95 -12.71
N SER A 40 -10.11 -31.95 -12.68
CA SER A 40 -10.96 -31.92 -13.86
C SER A 40 -11.13 -30.48 -14.33
N ILE A 41 -10.66 -30.14 -15.53
CA ILE A 41 -10.90 -28.83 -16.16
C ILE A 41 -11.98 -29.01 -17.22
N LYS A 42 -12.89 -28.04 -17.34
CA LYS A 42 -13.94 -28.05 -18.35
C LYS A 42 -13.34 -28.07 -19.76
N SER A 43 -13.96 -28.81 -20.69
CA SER A 43 -13.43 -29.02 -22.04
C SER A 43 -13.29 -27.72 -22.85
N ASP A 44 -14.11 -26.71 -22.59
CA ASP A 44 -14.02 -25.38 -23.21
C ASP A 44 -12.79 -24.57 -22.77
N MET A 45 -12.07 -25.03 -21.75
CA MET A 45 -10.85 -24.42 -21.23
C MET A 45 -9.58 -25.21 -21.58
N GLU A 46 -9.67 -26.26 -22.41
CA GLU A 46 -8.51 -27.08 -22.80
C GLU A 46 -7.42 -26.24 -23.47
N ASP A 47 -7.80 -25.29 -24.34
CA ASP A 47 -6.86 -24.38 -25.00
C ASP A 47 -6.14 -23.42 -24.06
N ALA A 48 -6.63 -23.25 -22.83
CA ALA A 48 -5.99 -22.45 -21.80
C ALA A 48 -4.88 -23.22 -21.06
N LEU A 49 -4.77 -24.55 -21.21
CA LEU A 49 -3.75 -25.39 -20.59
C LEU A 49 -2.46 -25.40 -21.44
N ARG A 50 -1.72 -24.30 -21.38
CA ARG A 50 -0.44 -24.10 -22.08
C ARG A 50 0.73 -24.05 -21.13
N GLU A 51 1.95 -24.19 -21.65
CA GLU A 51 3.21 -24.21 -20.91
C GLU A 51 3.36 -23.10 -19.85
N GLU A 52 2.91 -21.88 -20.14
CA GLU A 52 2.98 -20.73 -19.22
C GLU A 52 1.73 -20.56 -18.33
N THR A 53 0.84 -21.55 -18.29
CA THR A 53 -0.35 -21.51 -17.42
C THR A 53 0.06 -21.66 -15.97
N GLN A 54 -0.46 -20.78 -15.13
CA GLN A 54 -0.09 -20.69 -13.73
C GLN A 54 -1.26 -21.08 -12.84
N PHE A 55 -0.95 -21.82 -11.79
CA PHE A 55 -1.90 -22.24 -10.75
C PHE A 55 -1.38 -21.81 -9.38
N TRP A 56 -2.26 -21.41 -8.47
CA TRP A 56 -1.90 -21.09 -7.08
C TRP A 56 -3.07 -21.39 -6.15
N LEU A 57 -2.78 -21.70 -4.89
CA LEU A 57 -3.82 -21.88 -3.87
C LEU A 57 -4.24 -20.52 -3.32
N VAL A 58 -5.55 -20.25 -3.27
CA VAL A 58 -6.11 -19.09 -2.59
C VAL A 58 -6.77 -19.54 -1.31
N THR A 59 -6.31 -18.97 -0.20
CA THR A 59 -6.88 -19.17 1.13
C THR A 59 -7.64 -17.91 1.56
N PRO A 60 -8.85 -18.03 2.13
CA PRO A 60 -9.59 -16.88 2.63
C PRO A 60 -8.82 -16.26 3.80
N LYS A 61 -8.62 -14.94 3.75
CA LYS A 61 -8.06 -14.17 4.88
C LYS A 61 -9.19 -13.86 5.86
N ALA A 62 -9.00 -14.19 7.14
CA ALA A 62 -9.91 -13.75 8.19
C ALA A 62 -9.90 -12.23 8.28
N SER A 63 -11.02 -11.57 7.99
CA SER A 63 -11.17 -10.12 8.21
C SER A 63 -12.03 -9.89 9.44
N LEU A 64 -11.51 -9.14 10.41
CA LEU A 64 -12.21 -8.74 11.65
C LEU A 64 -13.26 -7.63 11.40
N ALA A 65 -13.46 -7.19 10.15
CA ALA A 65 -14.19 -5.97 9.81
C ALA A 65 -15.72 -6.11 9.72
N GLY A 66 -16.34 -7.20 10.19
CA GLY A 66 -17.81 -7.30 10.08
C GLY A 66 -18.44 -8.43 10.87
N VAL A 67 -18.83 -8.14 12.11
CA VAL A 67 -19.94 -8.82 12.81
C VAL A 67 -21.25 -8.50 12.07
N SER A 68 -21.41 -9.08 10.88
CA SER A 68 -22.64 -9.24 10.09
C SER A 68 -22.25 -9.98 8.80
N GLY A 69 -22.11 -11.30 8.88
CA GLY A 69 -21.67 -12.10 7.74
C GLY A 69 -20.89 -13.36 8.10
N LEU A 70 -21.37 -14.14 9.07
CA LEU A 70 -20.86 -15.49 9.31
C LEU A 70 -20.97 -16.39 8.06
N ASP A 71 -21.77 -15.99 7.06
CA ASP A 71 -21.86 -16.62 5.74
C ASP A 71 -20.69 -16.26 4.78
N ALA A 72 -19.96 -15.17 5.03
CA ALA A 72 -18.81 -14.77 4.20
C ALA A 72 -17.51 -15.54 4.52
N LEU A 73 -17.50 -16.29 5.63
CA LEU A 73 -16.46 -17.26 5.98
C LEU A 73 -16.54 -18.57 5.15
N VAL A 74 -17.50 -18.68 4.23
CA VAL A 74 -17.91 -19.97 3.65
C VAL A 74 -17.30 -20.23 2.25
N GLY A 75 -16.52 -19.30 1.71
CA GLY A 75 -15.72 -19.55 0.52
C GLY A 75 -14.48 -20.36 0.89
N GLY A 76 -14.60 -21.69 0.99
CA GLY A 76 -13.45 -22.58 1.21
C GLY A 76 -12.33 -22.34 0.19
N ASN A 77 -11.14 -22.88 0.46
CA ASN A 77 -9.98 -22.71 -0.41
C ASN A 77 -10.33 -23.06 -1.87
N TYR A 78 -9.76 -22.31 -2.80
CA TYR A 78 -9.89 -22.58 -4.23
C TYR A 78 -8.53 -22.46 -4.91
N ILE A 79 -8.38 -23.09 -6.08
CA ILE A 79 -7.17 -22.97 -6.90
C ILE A 79 -7.44 -21.87 -7.94
N GLY A 80 -6.62 -20.82 -7.93
CA GLY A 80 -6.61 -19.82 -8.99
C GLY A 80 -5.88 -20.34 -10.22
N MET A 81 -6.39 -20.03 -11.41
CA MET A 81 -5.76 -20.31 -12.69
C MET A 81 -5.48 -19.01 -13.44
N MET A 82 -4.36 -18.92 -14.16
CA MET A 82 -4.08 -17.87 -15.12
C MET A 82 -3.54 -18.49 -16.42
N PRO A 83 -4.29 -18.41 -17.53
CA PRO A 83 -3.82 -18.88 -18.83
C PRO A 83 -2.54 -18.17 -19.28
N GLY A 84 -1.67 -18.92 -19.94
CA GLY A 84 -0.43 -18.40 -20.54
C GLY A 84 -0.28 -18.80 -22.00
N LYS A 85 0.86 -18.49 -22.60
CA LYS A 85 1.20 -18.92 -23.96
C LYS A 85 1.98 -20.24 -23.95
N GLY A 86 2.38 -20.68 -25.13
CA GLY A 86 3.24 -21.85 -25.32
C GLY A 86 2.47 -23.08 -25.79
N LYS A 87 3.14 -24.24 -25.69
CA LYS A 87 2.61 -25.52 -26.17
C LYS A 87 1.58 -26.09 -25.19
N PRO A 88 0.64 -26.95 -25.64
CA PRO A 88 -0.25 -27.68 -24.72
C PRO A 88 0.55 -28.42 -23.65
N ARG A 89 0.05 -28.40 -22.41
CA ARG A 89 0.68 -29.02 -21.25
C ARG A 89 -0.38 -29.48 -20.26
N ASP A 90 -0.15 -30.59 -19.58
CA ASP A 90 -1.05 -31.22 -18.60
C ASP A 90 -0.45 -31.29 -17.18
N HIS A 91 0.87 -31.18 -17.05
CA HIS A 91 1.58 -31.21 -15.77
C HIS A 91 2.11 -29.83 -15.39
N PHE A 92 1.67 -29.31 -14.24
CA PHE A 92 1.98 -27.96 -13.75
C PHE A 92 2.57 -27.99 -12.35
N VAL A 93 3.44 -27.01 -12.07
CA VAL A 93 3.92 -26.72 -10.72
C VAL A 93 3.15 -25.50 -10.22
N ALA A 94 2.42 -25.67 -9.11
CA ALA A 94 1.70 -24.56 -8.51
C ALA A 94 2.67 -23.53 -7.92
N LEU A 95 2.29 -22.26 -7.99
CA LEU A 95 2.97 -21.12 -7.39
C LEU A 95 2.54 -20.95 -5.92
N ASP A 96 3.48 -20.61 -5.05
CA ASP A 96 3.23 -20.38 -3.62
C ASP A 96 2.36 -19.15 -3.35
N THR A 97 2.34 -18.20 -4.28
CA THR A 97 1.57 -16.96 -4.19
C THR A 97 0.89 -16.66 -5.53
N GLN A 98 -0.17 -15.87 -5.47
CA GLN A 98 -0.83 -15.37 -6.67
C GLN A 98 0.17 -14.58 -7.52
N PRO A 99 0.34 -14.90 -8.82
CA PRO A 99 1.19 -14.14 -9.70
C PRO A 99 0.67 -12.70 -9.83
N LYS A 100 1.59 -11.74 -9.97
CA LYS A 100 1.22 -10.33 -10.12
C LYS A 100 0.36 -10.15 -11.38
N TYR A 101 -0.89 -9.77 -11.17
CA TYR A 101 -1.88 -9.63 -12.22
C TYR A 101 -1.51 -8.43 -13.10
N ARG A 102 -1.03 -8.67 -14.33
CA ARG A 102 -0.95 -7.63 -15.37
C ARG A 102 -2.28 -7.56 -16.12
N LEU A 103 -3.37 -7.22 -15.43
CA LEU A 103 -4.55 -6.77 -16.16
C LEU A 103 -4.20 -5.39 -16.71
N SER A 104 -4.04 -5.29 -18.03
CA SER A 104 -4.12 -4.01 -18.73
C SER A 104 -5.58 -3.53 -18.72
N ASN A 105 -6.18 -3.39 -17.55
CA ASN A 105 -7.53 -2.88 -17.35
C ASN A 105 -7.57 -1.35 -17.32
N GLY A 106 -6.40 -0.70 -17.35
CA GLY A 106 -6.24 0.75 -17.30
C GLY A 106 -6.07 1.30 -15.87
N ASP A 107 -5.98 0.45 -14.85
CA ASP A 107 -5.54 0.85 -13.52
C ASP A 107 -4.07 1.29 -13.55
N LEU A 108 -3.68 2.13 -12.60
CA LEU A 108 -2.31 2.64 -12.47
C LEU A 108 -1.59 1.92 -11.33
N MET A 109 -0.53 1.16 -11.67
CA MET A 109 0.41 0.62 -10.69
C MET A 109 1.51 1.65 -10.42
N ILE A 110 1.80 1.92 -9.15
CA ILE A 110 2.93 2.74 -8.70
C ILE A 110 3.64 2.04 -7.54
N HIS A 111 4.89 2.43 -7.28
CA HIS A 111 5.72 1.87 -6.22
C HIS A 111 6.02 2.93 -5.17
N LEU A 112 5.77 2.61 -3.90
CA LEU A 112 6.14 3.46 -2.78
C LEU A 112 7.32 2.87 -2.03
N HIS A 113 8.34 3.68 -1.77
CA HIS A 113 9.47 3.30 -0.93
C HIS A 113 9.31 3.84 0.49
N ALA A 114 9.56 2.97 1.46
CA ALA A 114 9.51 3.27 2.87
C ALA A 114 10.65 2.56 3.62
N PRO A 115 11.09 3.07 4.78
CA PRO A 115 12.07 2.38 5.63
C PRO A 115 11.53 1.05 6.19
N ASP A 116 10.22 0.96 6.41
CA ASP A 116 9.52 -0.24 6.86
C ASP A 116 8.05 -0.22 6.38
N LEU A 117 7.32 -1.32 6.61
CA LEU A 117 5.93 -1.47 6.16
C LEU A 117 4.92 -0.71 7.03
N GLY A 118 5.28 -0.32 8.25
CA GLY A 118 4.36 0.17 9.26
C GLY A 118 3.24 -0.83 9.55
N SER A 119 2.00 -0.33 9.62
CA SER A 119 0.78 -1.12 9.79
C SER A 119 0.03 -1.41 8.48
N LEU A 120 0.67 -1.16 7.33
CA LEU A 120 0.08 -1.44 6.03
C LEU A 120 0.12 -2.94 5.73
N ASN A 121 -0.92 -3.43 5.06
CA ASN A 121 -1.08 -4.81 4.64
C ASN A 121 -1.56 -4.85 3.18
N SER A 122 -1.49 -6.01 2.51
CA SER A 122 -2.17 -6.16 1.21
C SER A 122 -3.66 -5.91 1.40
N GLY A 123 -4.22 -4.97 0.63
CA GLY A 123 -5.61 -4.53 0.75
C GLY A 123 -5.82 -3.25 1.57
N SER A 124 -4.80 -2.69 2.23
CA SER A 124 -4.89 -1.37 2.86
C SER A 124 -5.32 -0.31 1.83
N LEU A 125 -6.21 0.59 2.22
CA LEU A 125 -6.83 1.55 1.30
C LEU A 125 -5.92 2.74 1.01
N VAL A 126 -6.03 3.27 -0.21
CA VAL A 126 -5.39 4.51 -0.64
C VAL A 126 -6.46 5.58 -0.84
N TYR A 127 -6.28 6.72 -0.17
CA TYR A 127 -7.24 7.81 -0.13
C TYR A 127 -6.75 9.06 -0.86
N PHE A 128 -7.67 9.67 -1.61
CA PHE A 128 -7.56 11.05 -2.06
C PHE A 128 -8.69 11.85 -1.43
N ARG A 129 -8.37 12.90 -0.66
CA ARG A 129 -9.39 13.71 0.06
C ARG A 129 -10.41 12.86 0.84
N LYS A 130 -9.94 11.81 1.51
CA LYS A 130 -10.76 10.84 2.28
C LYS A 130 -11.71 9.96 1.45
N ILE A 131 -11.60 9.97 0.12
CA ILE A 131 -12.30 9.05 -0.78
C ILE A 131 -11.35 7.89 -1.14
N PRO A 132 -11.74 6.62 -0.98
CA PRO A 132 -10.90 5.50 -1.38
C PRO A 132 -10.82 5.44 -2.91
N VAL A 133 -9.60 5.47 -3.44
CA VAL A 133 -9.32 5.52 -4.89
C VAL A 133 -8.39 4.40 -5.37
N GLY A 134 -7.90 3.58 -4.43
CA GLY A 134 -6.99 2.49 -4.71
C GLY A 134 -6.70 1.68 -3.47
N ARG A 135 -5.72 0.77 -3.60
CA ARG A 135 -5.32 -0.14 -2.52
C ARG A 135 -3.86 -0.56 -2.67
N VAL A 136 -3.25 -0.94 -1.54
CA VAL A 136 -2.00 -1.69 -1.53
C VAL A 136 -2.25 -3.05 -2.17
N TYR A 137 -1.55 -3.32 -3.27
CA TYR A 137 -1.62 -4.57 -4.01
C TYR A 137 -0.73 -5.64 -3.35
N ASP A 138 0.54 -5.29 -3.12
CA ASP A 138 1.56 -6.19 -2.57
C ASP A 138 2.70 -5.38 -1.91
N TYR A 139 3.63 -6.06 -1.24
CA TYR A 139 4.84 -5.44 -0.71
C TYR A 139 6.01 -6.43 -0.70
N SER A 140 7.23 -5.90 -0.78
CA SER A 140 8.45 -6.70 -0.75
C SER A 140 9.58 -5.97 -0.05
N ILE A 141 10.51 -6.73 0.53
CA ILE A 141 11.75 -6.17 1.07
C ILE A 141 12.68 -5.81 -0.09
N ASN A 142 13.25 -4.60 -0.04
CA ASN A 142 14.20 -4.15 -1.05
C ASN A 142 15.42 -5.09 -1.11
N PRO A 143 16.03 -5.32 -2.28
CA PRO A 143 17.19 -6.22 -2.41
C PRO A 143 18.37 -5.89 -1.48
N ASN A 144 18.55 -4.60 -1.17
CA ASN A 144 19.58 -4.11 -0.24
C ASN A 144 19.24 -4.29 1.25
N LYS A 145 18.03 -4.78 1.57
CA LYS A 145 17.50 -4.97 2.93
C LYS A 145 17.37 -3.69 3.77
N GLN A 146 17.40 -2.50 3.15
CA GLN A 146 17.34 -1.21 3.84
C GLN A 146 15.95 -0.55 3.80
N GLY A 147 14.94 -1.27 3.32
CA GLY A 147 13.57 -0.78 3.28
C GLY A 147 12.64 -1.73 2.55
N VAL A 148 11.45 -1.24 2.25
CA VAL A 148 10.41 -1.97 1.53
C VAL A 148 9.96 -1.22 0.27
N THR A 149 9.46 -1.98 -0.70
CA THR A 149 8.71 -1.48 -1.84
C THR A 149 7.27 -1.92 -1.67
N ILE A 150 6.35 -0.97 -1.68
CA ILE A 150 4.90 -1.19 -1.54
C ILE A 150 4.28 -0.91 -2.90
N ASP A 151 3.67 -1.92 -3.49
CA ASP A 151 2.99 -1.82 -4.78
C ASP A 151 1.56 -1.33 -4.54
N VAL A 152 1.21 -0.19 -5.14
CA VAL A 152 -0.10 0.45 -5.00
C VAL A 152 -0.81 0.44 -6.34
N LEU A 153 -2.06 -0.03 -6.32
CA LEU A 153 -2.95 -0.03 -7.47
C LEU A 153 -4.03 1.04 -7.31
N ILE A 154 -4.04 2.02 -8.22
CA ILE A 154 -5.04 3.09 -8.31
C ILE A 154 -6.06 2.72 -9.38
N GLU A 155 -7.34 2.82 -9.06
CA GLU A 155 -8.41 2.45 -10.00
C GLU A 155 -8.37 3.36 -11.25
N ARG A 156 -8.68 2.78 -12.42
CA ARG A 156 -8.68 3.46 -13.73
C ARG A 156 -9.33 4.85 -13.74
N ARG A 157 -10.46 5.02 -13.06
CA ARG A 157 -11.21 6.29 -13.02
C ARG A 157 -10.54 7.39 -12.21
N PHE A 158 -9.48 7.07 -11.47
CA PHE A 158 -8.77 7.96 -10.55
C PHE A 158 -7.29 8.14 -10.91
N THR A 159 -6.81 7.55 -12.01
CA THR A 159 -5.40 7.59 -12.41
C THR A 159 -4.90 9.01 -12.63
N ASP A 160 -5.75 9.90 -13.15
CA ASP A 160 -5.43 11.32 -13.35
C ASP A 160 -5.17 12.08 -12.04
N LEU A 161 -5.57 11.55 -10.88
CA LEU A 161 -5.27 12.17 -9.58
C LEU A 161 -3.79 12.04 -9.23
N VAL A 162 -3.12 10.97 -9.65
CA VAL A 162 -1.70 10.78 -9.32
C VAL A 162 -0.86 11.56 -10.30
N LYS A 163 -0.05 12.47 -9.78
CA LYS A 163 0.89 13.28 -10.56
C LYS A 163 2.32 12.91 -10.21
N LYS A 164 3.26 13.23 -11.09
CA LYS A 164 4.71 13.08 -10.85
C LYS A 164 5.18 13.79 -9.57
N GLY A 165 4.49 14.86 -9.17
CA GLY A 165 4.77 15.62 -7.94
C GLY A 165 3.92 15.24 -6.72
N SER A 166 3.08 14.20 -6.82
CA SER A 166 2.28 13.71 -5.71
C SER A 166 3.17 13.23 -4.56
N ARG A 167 2.72 13.49 -3.33
CA ARG A 167 3.34 12.98 -2.11
C ARG A 167 2.36 12.06 -1.40
N PHE A 168 2.85 10.91 -0.96
CA PHE A 168 2.09 9.88 -0.28
C PHE A 168 2.50 9.83 1.18
N TRP A 169 1.56 9.76 2.10
CA TRP A 169 1.84 9.62 3.53
C TRP A 169 0.98 8.53 4.16
N ASN A 170 1.53 7.94 5.21
CA ASN A 170 0.82 6.98 6.03
C ASN A 170 -0.22 7.72 6.90
N VAL A 171 -1.44 7.18 6.99
CA VAL A 171 -2.55 7.69 7.83
C VAL A 171 -2.91 6.73 8.96
N SER A 172 -1.97 5.87 9.33
CA SER A 172 -2.17 4.86 10.37
C SER A 172 -1.74 5.35 11.75
N GLY A 173 -2.55 5.05 12.76
CA GLY A 173 -2.22 5.26 14.17
C GLY A 173 -2.91 6.46 14.80
N VAL A 174 -3.17 6.36 16.10
CA VAL A 174 -3.67 7.46 16.93
C VAL A 174 -2.50 8.39 17.24
N ASP A 175 -2.53 9.61 16.70
CA ASP A 175 -1.70 10.70 17.20
C ASP A 175 -2.38 11.26 18.46
N ALA A 176 -1.94 10.79 19.63
CA ALA A 176 -2.37 11.35 20.90
C ALA A 176 -1.47 12.54 21.28
N ASP A 177 -1.78 13.72 20.75
CA ASP A 177 -1.17 14.96 21.21
C ASP A 177 -1.75 15.34 22.59
N LEU A 178 -1.02 14.95 23.64
CA LEU A 178 -1.30 15.39 25.02
C LEU A 178 -0.74 16.80 25.22
N SER A 179 -1.51 17.81 24.82
CA SER A 179 -1.19 19.20 25.14
C SER A 179 -1.61 19.57 26.57
N LEU A 180 -0.82 20.37 27.28
CA LEU A 180 -1.15 20.90 28.62
C LEU A 180 -2.40 21.79 28.62
N SER A 181 -2.92 22.16 27.45
CA SER A 181 -4.12 22.99 27.23
C SER A 181 -5.42 22.18 27.12
N GLY A 182 -5.35 20.84 27.21
CA GLY A 182 -6.50 19.93 27.10
C GLY A 182 -6.30 18.84 26.06
N ALA A 183 -6.99 17.71 26.23
CA ALA A 183 -6.95 16.58 25.31
C ALA A 183 -7.87 16.82 24.11
N LYS A 184 -7.31 16.96 22.90
CA LYS A 184 -8.07 17.01 21.65
C LYS A 184 -7.93 15.66 20.93
N VAL A 185 -8.89 14.76 21.13
CA VAL A 185 -8.90 13.45 20.48
C VAL A 185 -9.57 13.57 19.12
N LYS A 186 -8.81 13.42 18.03
CA LYS A 186 -9.33 13.48 16.66
C LYS A 186 -9.35 12.06 16.06
N LEU A 187 -10.49 11.39 16.15
CA LEU A 187 -10.69 10.05 15.58
C LEU A 187 -11.14 10.19 14.13
N GLU A 188 -10.21 10.17 13.17
CA GLU A 188 -10.51 10.50 11.77
C GLU A 188 -11.04 9.33 10.92
N SER A 189 -10.75 8.07 11.25
CA SER A 189 -11.33 6.90 10.57
C SER A 189 -11.07 5.60 11.33
N LEU A 190 -12.11 4.91 11.80
CA LEU A 190 -11.99 3.61 12.48
C LEU A 190 -11.39 2.52 11.58
N ALA A 191 -11.64 2.57 10.26
CA ALA A 191 -11.10 1.59 9.31
C ALA A 191 -9.58 1.73 9.12
N ALA A 192 -9.06 2.97 9.14
CA ALA A 192 -7.62 3.23 9.03
C ALA A 192 -6.85 2.80 10.30
N LEU A 193 -7.51 2.79 11.46
CA LEU A 193 -6.93 2.32 12.73
C LEU A 193 -6.64 0.81 12.73
N VAL A 194 -7.43 0.01 12.01
CA VAL A 194 -7.33 -1.46 12.07
C VAL A 194 -6.39 -2.02 10.99
N ASN A 195 -6.51 -1.53 9.75
CA ASN A 195 -5.79 -2.11 8.60
C ASN A 195 -4.69 -1.20 8.03
N GLY A 196 -4.46 -0.02 8.62
CA GLY A 196 -3.60 1.00 8.06
C GLY A 196 -4.12 1.58 6.73
N ALA A 197 -3.68 2.77 6.38
CA ALA A 197 -4.06 3.41 5.12
C ALA A 197 -2.99 4.37 4.61
N ILE A 198 -3.08 4.70 3.33
CA ILE A 198 -2.22 5.69 2.67
C ILE A 198 -3.11 6.82 2.17
N ALA A 199 -2.65 8.06 2.29
CA ALA A 199 -3.27 9.21 1.64
C ALA A 199 -2.24 9.93 0.77
N PHE A 200 -2.72 10.66 -0.23
CA PHE A 200 -1.84 11.42 -1.11
C PHE A 200 -2.47 12.72 -1.60
N ASP A 201 -1.63 13.59 -2.17
CA ASP A 201 -2.05 14.84 -2.78
C ASP A 201 -1.85 14.88 -4.31
N SER A 202 -2.48 15.85 -4.96
CA SER A 202 -2.43 16.03 -6.40
C SER A 202 -2.08 17.48 -6.73
N PRO A 203 -0.81 17.81 -7.03
CA PRO A 203 -0.44 19.16 -7.40
C PRO A 203 -0.94 19.53 -8.80
N ASP A 204 -1.57 20.70 -8.94
CA ASP A 204 -2.19 21.15 -10.20
C ASP A 204 -1.17 21.27 -11.35
N ASN A 205 0.04 21.74 -11.06
CA ASN A 205 1.09 21.99 -12.05
C ASN A 205 2.07 20.82 -12.16
N SER A 206 1.56 19.61 -12.36
CA SER A 206 2.38 18.42 -12.51
C SER A 206 1.78 17.45 -13.53
N LYS A 207 2.65 16.80 -14.32
CA LYS A 207 2.22 15.80 -15.29
C LYS A 207 1.63 14.58 -14.57
N PRO A 208 0.65 13.89 -15.16
CA PRO A 208 0.19 12.60 -14.64
C PRO A 208 1.35 11.63 -14.44
N ALA A 209 1.25 10.79 -13.42
CA ALA A 209 2.16 9.67 -13.23
C ALA A 209 1.97 8.61 -14.33
N ALA A 210 3.03 7.89 -14.63
CA ALA A 210 3.04 6.76 -15.55
C ALA A 210 3.04 5.44 -14.76
N GLN A 211 2.75 4.33 -15.46
CA GLN A 211 2.88 2.98 -14.89
C GLN A 211 4.26 2.79 -14.28
N ASP A 212 4.29 2.12 -13.14
CA ASP A 212 5.48 1.74 -12.39
C ASP A 212 6.33 2.95 -11.93
N ASP A 213 5.74 4.15 -11.89
CA ASP A 213 6.37 5.31 -11.27
C ASP A 213 6.62 5.08 -9.78
N THR A 214 7.71 5.65 -9.29
CA THR A 214 8.17 5.47 -7.91
C THR A 214 8.01 6.76 -7.09
N PHE A 215 7.56 6.63 -5.85
CA PHE A 215 7.39 7.71 -4.89
C PHE A 215 7.93 7.32 -3.50
N GLY A 216 8.15 8.31 -2.64
CA GLY A 216 8.41 8.08 -1.22
C GLY A 216 7.09 8.02 -0.44
N LEU A 217 7.01 7.11 0.53
CA LEU A 217 5.96 7.11 1.55
C LEU A 217 6.46 7.84 2.78
N TYR A 218 5.89 9.01 3.05
CA TYR A 218 6.15 9.79 4.26
C TYR A 218 5.48 9.15 5.47
N LYS A 219 6.09 9.35 6.65
CA LYS A 219 5.60 8.84 7.94
C LYS A 219 4.20 9.32 8.27
N ASP A 220 3.91 10.58 7.98
CA ASP A 220 2.63 11.24 8.27
C ASP A 220 2.46 12.49 7.37
N LEU A 221 1.34 13.20 7.56
CA LEU A 221 1.03 14.41 6.81
C LEU A 221 2.06 15.54 7.05
N ALA A 222 2.57 15.70 8.27
CA ALA A 222 3.51 16.77 8.61
C ALA A 222 4.83 16.61 7.83
N HIS A 223 5.33 15.37 7.75
CA HIS A 223 6.55 15.06 6.98
C HIS A 223 6.36 15.16 5.47
N SER A 224 5.12 15.13 4.97
CA SER A 224 4.81 15.26 3.55
C SER A 224 4.73 16.71 3.06
N GLN A 225 4.80 17.70 3.97
CA GLN A 225 4.58 19.11 3.61
C GLN A 225 5.66 19.66 2.68
N ARG A 226 5.24 20.46 1.69
CA ARG A 226 6.17 21.13 0.77
C ARG A 226 6.69 22.41 1.43
N GLY A 227 7.99 22.46 1.66
CA GLY A 227 8.69 23.68 2.01
C GLY A 227 10.10 23.75 1.45
N VAL A 228 10.79 24.83 1.82
CA VAL A 228 12.19 25.08 1.44
C VAL A 228 13.07 24.69 2.62
N ILE A 229 13.96 23.72 2.40
CA ILE A 229 14.97 23.34 3.38
C ILE A 229 16.02 24.45 3.47
N VAL A 230 16.17 25.04 4.66
CA VAL A 230 17.18 26.04 4.99
C VAL A 230 18.17 25.43 5.97
N LYS A 231 19.46 25.48 5.64
CA LYS A 231 20.55 25.05 6.54
C LYS A 231 20.94 26.21 7.46
N LEU A 232 21.02 25.92 8.75
CA LEU A 232 21.35 26.87 9.81
C LEU A 232 22.61 26.38 10.54
N GLU A 233 23.60 27.25 10.71
CA GLU A 233 24.66 27.04 11.70
C GLU A 233 24.19 27.61 13.04
N LEU A 234 24.14 26.76 14.06
CA LEU A 234 23.61 27.11 15.38
C LEU A 234 24.76 27.20 16.38
N PRO A 235 24.74 28.19 17.30
CA PRO A 235 25.78 28.32 18.32
C PRO A 235 25.77 27.17 19.33
N SER A 236 24.59 26.62 19.64
CA SER A 236 24.40 25.39 20.41
C SER A 236 23.08 24.71 20.04
N GLY A 237 22.91 23.45 20.46
CA GLY A 237 21.66 22.69 20.33
C GLY A 237 20.77 22.75 21.57
N ASP A 238 21.14 23.55 22.58
CA ASP A 238 20.49 23.51 23.89
C ASP A 238 19.04 24.00 23.79
N GLY A 239 18.11 23.18 24.28
CA GLY A 239 16.66 23.46 24.21
C GLY A 239 16.04 23.29 22.82
N LEU A 240 16.83 22.96 21.80
CA LEU A 240 16.34 22.68 20.45
C LEU A 240 16.04 21.19 20.29
N LYS A 241 14.93 20.90 19.63
CA LYS A 241 14.47 19.54 19.32
C LYS A 241 14.03 19.48 17.86
N ALA A 242 14.55 18.48 17.14
CA ALA A 242 14.06 18.16 15.81
C ALA A 242 12.57 17.75 15.90
N GLU A 243 11.79 18.10 14.88
CA GLU A 243 10.36 17.81 14.74
C GLU A 243 9.47 18.44 15.83
N SER A 244 9.96 19.45 16.56
CA SER A 244 9.13 20.14 17.57
C SER A 244 9.49 21.60 17.82
N THR A 245 10.58 22.11 17.24
CA THR A 245 11.00 23.50 17.46
C THR A 245 10.50 24.37 16.31
N PRO A 246 9.53 25.28 16.55
CA PRO A 246 8.96 26.10 15.48
C PRO A 246 9.90 27.25 15.09
N LEU A 247 9.94 27.56 13.80
CA LEU A 247 10.48 28.83 13.30
C LEU A 247 9.38 29.88 13.35
N MET A 248 9.58 30.92 14.17
CA MET A 248 8.60 31.98 14.37
C MET A 248 8.97 33.24 13.58
N TYR A 249 7.99 33.87 12.93
CA TYR A 249 8.10 35.21 12.35
C TYR A 249 6.88 36.04 12.73
N GLN A 250 7.11 37.18 13.41
CA GLN A 250 6.04 38.07 13.87
C GLN A 250 4.94 37.37 14.70
N GLY A 251 5.31 36.36 15.50
CA GLY A 251 4.37 35.59 16.31
C GLY A 251 3.61 34.49 15.57
N LEU A 252 3.88 34.30 14.28
CA LEU A 252 3.34 33.20 13.48
C LEU A 252 4.39 32.12 13.25
N GLU A 253 3.98 30.86 13.31
CA GLU A 253 4.82 29.73 12.92
C GLU A 253 4.94 29.68 11.39
N VAL A 254 6.17 29.74 10.88
CA VAL A 254 6.48 29.77 9.43
C VAL A 254 7.35 28.59 8.97
N GLY A 255 7.84 27.78 9.90
CA GLY A 255 8.66 26.62 9.64
C GLY A 255 8.88 25.80 10.90
N GLU A 256 9.67 24.74 10.77
CA GLU A 256 9.96 23.81 11.84
C GLU A 256 11.36 23.21 11.64
N LEU A 257 12.11 23.11 12.75
CA LEU A 257 13.41 22.46 12.76
C LEU A 257 13.24 20.96 12.47
N SER A 258 13.57 20.52 11.26
CA SER A 258 13.39 19.14 10.80
C SER A 258 14.57 18.24 11.17
N LYS A 259 15.78 18.80 11.31
CA LYS A 259 16.98 18.02 11.66
C LYS A 259 17.95 18.81 12.52
N LEU A 260 18.61 18.13 13.45
CA LEU A 260 19.69 18.66 14.28
C LEU A 260 20.88 17.69 14.24
N THR A 261 22.09 18.22 14.05
CA THR A 261 23.31 17.38 13.95
C THR A 261 24.48 18.05 14.67
N LEU A 262 25.21 17.27 15.47
CA LEU A 262 26.47 17.68 16.08
C LEU A 262 27.63 17.29 15.17
N ASN A 263 28.31 18.28 14.61
CA ASN A 263 29.43 18.06 13.70
C ASN A 263 30.76 17.92 14.46
N PRO A 264 31.77 17.29 13.85
CA PRO A 264 33.13 17.27 14.36
C PRO A 264 33.62 18.69 14.68
N GLY A 265 34.21 18.90 15.87
CA GLY A 265 34.66 20.21 16.34
C GLY A 265 33.62 21.00 17.16
N GLY A 266 32.51 20.37 17.57
CA GLY A 266 31.55 20.96 18.51
C GLY A 266 30.55 21.94 17.89
N LYS A 267 30.54 22.08 16.55
CA LYS A 267 29.58 22.92 15.83
C LYS A 267 28.24 22.19 15.68
N VAL A 268 27.14 22.91 15.86
CA VAL A 268 25.78 22.38 15.67
C VAL A 268 25.21 22.93 14.36
N THR A 269 24.62 22.05 13.55
CA THR A 269 23.87 22.46 12.35
C THR A 269 22.42 21.99 12.44
N GLY A 270 21.51 22.85 12.00
CA GLY A 270 20.09 22.56 11.86
C GLY A 270 19.62 22.63 10.40
N GLU A 271 18.58 21.89 10.06
CA GLU A 271 17.79 22.09 8.84
C GLU A 271 16.37 22.50 9.23
N ASP A 272 15.88 23.59 8.66
CA ASP A 272 14.51 24.10 8.86
C ASP A 272 13.71 23.92 7.57
N ASP A 273 12.47 23.45 7.68
CA ASP A 273 11.55 23.36 6.54
C ASP A 273 10.58 24.56 6.55
N ARG A 274 10.85 25.57 5.71
CA ARG A 274 9.94 26.73 5.58
C ARG A 274 8.69 26.36 4.82
N ARG A 275 7.55 26.39 5.50
CA ARG A 275 6.24 26.17 4.89
C ARG A 275 5.90 27.35 3.97
N SER A 276 5.58 27.08 2.70
CA SER A 276 5.03 28.12 1.81
C SER A 276 3.60 28.45 2.24
N GLN A 277 3.43 29.45 3.09
CA GLN A 277 2.11 30.01 3.36
C GLN A 277 1.66 30.83 2.14
N ARG A 278 0.78 30.26 1.30
CA ARG A 278 -0.10 31.10 0.49
C ARG A 278 -1.18 31.64 1.42
N CYS A 279 -1.07 32.91 1.80
CA CYS A 279 -2.20 33.64 2.36
C CYS A 279 -3.34 33.62 1.34
N SER A 280 -4.40 32.88 1.62
CA SER A 280 -5.69 33.06 0.96
C SER A 280 -6.37 34.27 1.57
N ALA A 281 -5.96 35.47 1.13
CA ALA A 281 -6.71 36.69 1.39
C ALA A 281 -7.86 36.77 0.37
N ASP A 282 -8.89 35.94 0.55
CA ASP A 282 -10.19 36.11 -0.11
C ASP A 282 -11.28 35.40 0.69
N ALA A 283 -11.66 36.00 1.81
CA ALA A 283 -12.89 35.70 2.53
C ALA A 283 -13.32 36.96 3.26
N GLY A 284 -13.82 37.94 2.50
CA GLY A 284 -14.17 39.25 3.05
C GLY A 284 -14.95 40.16 2.11
N LYS A 285 -15.74 39.61 1.19
CA LYS A 285 -16.90 40.31 0.60
C LYS A 285 -18.01 39.28 0.44
N TYR A 286 -19.24 39.69 0.77
CA TYR A 286 -20.48 38.90 0.85
C TYR A 286 -20.75 38.22 2.20
N ALA A 287 -21.23 39.01 3.16
CA ALA A 287 -22.43 38.70 3.95
C ALA A 287 -22.83 39.94 4.79
N TYR A 288 -23.99 40.51 4.44
CA TYR A 288 -24.88 41.47 5.13
C TYR A 288 -24.29 42.61 5.97
#